data_AF-A0AAU8K9V5-F1
#
_entry.id   AF-A0AAU8K9V5-F1
#
_cell.length_a   1.000
_cell.length_b   1.000
_cell.length_c   1.000
_cell.angle_alpha   90.00
_cell.angle_beta   90.00
_cell.angle_gamma   90.00
#
_symmetry.space_group_name_H-M   'P 1'
#
loop_
_entity.id
_entity.type
_entity.pdbx_description
1 polymer ?
#
loop_
_entity_poly.entity_id
_entity_poly.type
_entity_poly.pdbx_seq_one_letter_code
_entity_poly.pdbx_strand_id
1 'polypeptide(L)' 'MSAPAAQRRALFRGDHRALSMADLLIAATAERHGATVLHYDGDYDMIAAITGQPTRWVVPSGTAD' A
#
# COMPACT_ATOMS: atom_id res chain seq x y z
N MET A 1 -9.03 -8.53 -1.63
CA MET A 1 -9.69 -7.55 -2.52
C MET A 1 -8.91 -7.55 -3.85
N SER A 2 -9.44 -7.06 -4.98
CA SER A 2 -8.65 -7.00 -6.23
C SER A 2 -7.98 -5.62 -6.37
N ALA A 3 -6.79 -5.55 -6.98
CA ALA A 3 -6.05 -4.29 -7.22
C ALA A 3 -6.91 -3.13 -7.75
N PRO A 4 -7.83 -3.37 -8.71
CA PRO A 4 -8.72 -2.32 -9.23
C PRO A 4 -9.67 -1.74 -8.17
N ALA A 5 -10.06 -2.53 -7.16
CA ALA A 5 -10.96 -2.06 -6.10
C ALA A 5 -10.24 -1.18 -5.07
N ALA A 6 -8.95 -1.45 -4.79
CA ALA A 6 -8.12 -0.57 -3.97
C ALA A 6 -7.87 0.77 -4.68
N GLN A 7 -7.49 0.75 -5.96
CA GLN A 7 -7.32 1.95 -6.77
C GLN A 7 -8.60 2.79 -6.86
N ARG A 8 -9.76 2.15 -7.04
CA ARG A 8 -11.05 2.84 -7.07
C ARG A 8 -11.37 3.52 -5.73
N ARG A 9 -11.02 2.91 -4.59
CA ARG A 9 -11.20 3.54 -3.27
C ARG A 9 -10.26 4.72 -3.05
N ALA A 10 -9.00 4.62 -3.49
CA ALA A 10 -8.05 5.74 -3.45
C ALA A 10 -8.50 6.92 -4.35
N LEU A 11 -9.07 6.63 -5.53
CA LEU A 11 -9.71 7.62 -6.41
C LEU A 11 -10.86 8.35 -5.72
N PHE A 12 -11.74 7.64 -5.00
CA PHE A 12 -12.86 8.25 -4.27
C PHE A 12 -12.44 9.08 -3.05
N ARG A 13 -11.25 8.85 -2.48
CA ARG A 13 -10.71 9.66 -1.38
C ARG A 13 -9.89 10.87 -1.83
N GLY A 14 -9.56 10.97 -3.12
CA GLY A 14 -8.70 12.04 -3.64
C GLY A 14 -7.19 11.72 -3.61
N ASP A 15 -6.81 10.54 -3.11
CA ASP A 15 -5.41 10.12 -2.88
C ASP A 15 -4.74 9.54 -4.14
N HIS A 16 -5.44 9.50 -5.27
CA HIS A 16 -4.92 8.96 -6.54
C HIS A 16 -3.72 9.70 -7.12
N ARG A 17 -3.41 10.91 -6.61
CA ARG A 17 -2.17 11.64 -6.94
C ARG A 17 -1.06 11.44 -5.90
N ALA A 18 -1.40 10.90 -4.72
CA ALA A 18 -0.45 10.63 -3.64
C ALA A 18 0.17 9.23 -3.78
N LEU A 19 -0.63 8.21 -4.12
CA LEU A 19 -0.16 6.83 -4.23
C LEU A 19 0.29 6.48 -5.65
N SER A 20 1.51 5.93 -5.79
CA SER A 20 1.99 5.43 -7.07
C SER A 20 1.18 4.22 -7.57
N MET A 21 1.01 4.11 -8.89
CA MET A 21 0.43 2.92 -9.52
C MET A 21 1.22 1.65 -9.18
N ALA A 22 2.55 1.77 -9.03
CA ALA A 22 3.41 0.65 -8.68
C ALA A 22 3.08 0.10 -7.29
N ASP A 23 2.88 0.96 -6.30
CA ASP A 23 2.58 0.55 -4.93
C ASP A 23 1.22 -0.12 -4.82
N LEU A 24 0.23 0.35 -5.57
CA LEU A 24 -1.07 -0.30 -5.65
C LEU A 24 -0.99 -1.71 -6.25
N LEU A 25 -0.16 -1.92 -7.29
CA LEU A 25 0.04 -3.24 -7.89
C LEU A 25 0.79 -4.20 -6.96
N ILE A 26 1.83 -3.71 -6.28
CA ILE A 26 2.59 -4.48 -5.29
C ILE A 26 1.69 -4.87 -4.13
N ALA A 27 0.99 -3.91 -3.54
CA ALA A 27 0.10 -4.15 -2.42
C ALA A 27 -1.02 -5.13 -2.76
N ALA A 28 -1.66 -4.97 -3.91
CA ALA A 28 -2.73 -5.87 -4.31
C ALA A 28 -2.24 -7.29 -4.62
N THR A 29 -1.02 -7.42 -5.14
CA THR A 29 -0.38 -8.73 -5.32
C THR A 29 -0.14 -9.39 -3.96
N ALA A 30 0.44 -8.66 -3.01
CA ALA A 30 0.66 -9.16 -1.65
C ALA A 30 -0.66 -9.56 -0.97
N GLU A 31 -1.69 -8.72 -1.06
CA GLU A 31 -3.02 -9.01 -0.51
C GLU A 31 -3.62 -10.29 -1.12
N ARG A 32 -3.55 -10.45 -2.45
CA ARG A 32 -4.06 -11.63 -3.15
C ARG A 32 -3.37 -12.92 -2.72
N HIS A 33 -2.09 -12.84 -2.36
CA HIS A 33 -1.28 -13.99 -1.97
C HIS A 33 -1.17 -14.16 -0.44
N GLY A 34 -1.84 -13.32 0.36
CA GLY A 34 -1.73 -13.36 1.82
C GLY A 34 -0.32 -13.05 2.34
N ALA A 35 0.45 -12.26 1.60
CA ALA A 35 1.82 -11.89 1.94
C ALA A 35 1.88 -10.51 2.63
N THR A 36 2.91 -10.32 3.45
CA THR A 36 3.23 -9.02 4.06
C THR A 36 4.09 -8.19 3.11
N VAL A 37 3.69 -6.95 2.83
CA VAL A 37 4.57 -6.02 2.11
C VAL A 37 5.65 -5.52 3.05
N LEU A 38 6.92 -5.75 2.68
CA LEU A 38 8.07 -5.19 3.36
C LEU A 38 8.53 -3.92 2.61
N HIS A 39 8.49 -2.76 3.27
CA HIS A 39 8.67 -1.46 2.60
C HIS A 39 9.52 -0.47 3.40
N TYR A 40 9.93 0.62 2.74
CA TYR A 40 10.46 1.84 3.35
C TYR A 40 9.84 3.07 2.69
N ASP A 41 8.52 3.05 2.57
CA ASP A 41 7.72 4.09 1.94
C ASP A 41 6.42 4.26 2.72
N GLY A 42 6.07 5.51 3.06
CA GLY A 42 4.89 5.85 3.85
C GLY A 42 3.58 5.59 3.12
N ASP A 43 3.60 5.46 1.78
CA ASP A 43 2.43 5.15 0.98
C ASP A 43 1.79 3.81 1.37
N TYR A 44 2.59 2.83 1.80
CA TYR A 44 2.08 1.54 2.25
C TYR A 44 1.32 1.61 3.59
N ASP A 45 1.59 2.60 4.44
CA ASP A 45 0.79 2.81 5.66
C ASP A 45 -0.61 3.33 5.28
N MET A 46 -0.70 4.22 4.29
CA MET A 46 -1.99 4.69 3.76
C MET A 46 -2.75 3.55 3.08
N ILE A 47 -2.07 2.70 2.30
CA ILE A 47 -2.67 1.53 1.67
C ILE A 47 -3.17 0.55 2.74
N ALA A 48 -2.37 0.22 3.75
CA ALA A 48 -2.76 -0.67 4.85
C ALA A 48 -3.96 -0.13 5.63
N ALA A 49 -4.04 1.18 5.87
CA ALA A 49 -5.19 1.81 6.50
C ALA A 49 -6.49 1.66 5.69
N ILE A 50 -6.39 1.52 4.35
CA ILE A 50 -7.54 1.33 3.46
C ILE A 50 -7.91 -0.16 3.31
N THR A 51 -6.92 -1.04 3.20
CA THR A 51 -7.14 -2.46 2.85
C THR A 51 -7.12 -3.41 4.06
N GLY A 52 -6.50 -3.00 5.17
CA GLY A 52 -6.25 -3.85 6.34
C GLY A 52 -5.18 -4.93 6.08
N GLN A 53 -4.49 -4.89 4.95
CA GLN A 53 -3.47 -5.89 4.61
C GLN A 53 -2.21 -5.71 5.46
N PRO A 54 -1.46 -6.78 5.74
CA PRO A 54 -0.24 -6.67 6.52
C PRO A 54 0.86 -5.93 5.73
N THR A 55 1.44 -4.94 6.37
CA THR A 55 2.63 -4.23 5.92
C THR A 55 3.65 -4.15 7.06
N ARG A 56 4.93 -3.97 6.71
CA ARG A 56 6.01 -3.84 7.68
C ARG A 56 7.12 -2.97 7.12
N TRP A 57 7.58 -2.04 7.95
CA TRP A 57 8.78 -1.26 7.72
C TRP A 57 10.04 -2.16 7.77
N VAL A 58 10.97 -2.02 6.81
CA VAL A 58 12.27 -2.73 6.81
C VAL A 58 13.11 -2.38 8.04
N VAL A 59 13.11 -1.11 8.40
CA VAL A 59 13.65 -0.49 9.61
C VAL A 59 12.67 0.60 10.04
N PRO A 60 12.68 1.07 11.31
CA PRO A 60 11.76 2.12 11.75
C PRO A 60 11.76 3.34 10.81
N SER A 61 10.60 3.95 10.63
CA SER A 61 10.46 5.14 9.78
C SER A 61 11.38 6.26 10.24
N GLY A 62 12.09 6.89 9.30
CA GLY A 62 13.04 7.96 9.56
C GLY A 62 14.43 7.50 10.00
N THR A 63 14.76 6.20 9.93
CA THR A 63 16.10 5.69 10.31
C THR A 63 16.95 5.17 9.14
N ALA A 64 16.42 5.19 7.92
CA ALA A 64 17.15 4.97 6.67
C ALA A 64 16.93 6.15 5.71
N ASP A 65 17.92 6.37 4.82
CA ASP A 65 18.03 7.50 3.88
C ASP A 65 17.32 7.24 2.54
#